data_AF-A0A2D4LX66-F1
#
_entry.id   AF-A0A2D4LX66-F1
#
_cell.length_a   1.000
_cell.length_b   1.000
_cell.length_c   1.000
_cell.angle_alpha   90.00
_cell.angle_beta   90.00
_cell.angle_gamma   90.00
#
_symmetry.space_group_name_H-M   'P 1'
#
loop_
_entity.id
_entity.type
_entity.pdbx_description
1 polymer ?
#
loop_
_entity_poly.entity_id
_entity_poly.type
_entity_poly.pdbx_seq_one_letter_code
_entity_poly.pdbx_strand_id
1 'polypeptide(L)'
;MQITALNENLGTVKKEWQSSQRRASELEKQIDDLRGEIAVLEATVQNNQDERRVLLERCLKSEGEIEKLQSKVMDARRKLDDTTAAMQELGRENQSLQIKHTQALNRKWAEDNEVQNCMACGKNFSVTIR
;
A
#
# COMPACT_ATOMS: atom_id res chain seq x y z
N MET A 1 13.44 81.85 -46.09
CA MET A 1 13.67 80.41 -46.39
C MET A 1 14.17 79.62 -45.19
N GLN A 2 15.28 79.99 -44.55
CA GLN A 2 15.83 79.20 -43.41
C GLN A 2 14.89 79.08 -42.20
N ILE A 3 14.19 80.16 -41.82
CA ILE A 3 13.24 80.15 -40.70
C ILE A 3 12.05 79.21 -40.96
N THR A 4 11.58 79.13 -42.21
CA THR A 4 10.46 78.25 -42.60
C THR A 4 10.84 76.78 -42.45
N ALA A 5 12.01 76.38 -42.95
CA ALA A 5 12.53 75.02 -42.80
C ALA A 5 12.76 74.64 -41.33
N LEU A 6 13.22 75.59 -40.50
CA LEU A 6 13.37 75.38 -39.06
C LEU A 6 12.03 75.16 -38.35
N ASN A 7 10.99 75.91 -38.72
CA ASN A 7 9.64 75.73 -38.17
C ASN A 7 9.02 74.39 -38.57
N GLU A 8 9.22 73.95 -39.81
CA GLU A 8 8.78 72.64 -40.29
C GLU A 8 9.50 71.51 -39.54
N ASN A 9 10.83 71.59 -39.40
CA ASN A 9 11.62 70.63 -38.63
C ASN A 9 11.19 70.57 -37.16
N LEU A 10 10.94 71.72 -36.52
CA LEU A 10 10.45 71.78 -35.14
C LEU A 10 9.05 71.15 -35.01
N GLY A 11 8.18 71.35 -36.00
CA GLY A 11 6.86 70.72 -36.07
C GLY A 11 6.94 69.20 -36.18
N THR A 12 7.87 68.68 -36.99
CA THR A 12 8.12 67.24 -37.13
C THR A 12 8.65 66.64 -35.83
N VAL A 13 9.69 67.24 -35.24
CA VAL A 13 10.27 66.78 -33.96
C VAL A 13 9.22 66.77 -32.85
N LYS A 14 8.33 67.78 -32.79
CA LYS A 14 7.25 67.82 -31.81
C LYS A 14 6.26 66.66 -31.98
N LYS A 15 5.91 66.30 -33.22
CA LYS A 15 5.01 65.16 -33.51
C LYS A 15 5.67 63.84 -33.15
N GLU A 16 6.94 63.66 -33.49
CA GLU A 16 7.73 62.47 -33.16
C GLU A 16 7.86 62.31 -31.63
N TRP A 17 8.16 63.41 -30.92
CA TRP A 17 8.22 63.42 -29.47
C TRP A 17 6.88 63.01 -28.83
N GLN A 18 5.76 63.57 -29.30
CA GLN A 18 4.42 63.19 -28.82
C GLN A 18 4.10 61.71 -29.10
N SER A 19 4.48 61.19 -30.26
CA SER A 19 4.30 59.77 -30.61
C SER A 19 5.13 58.86 -29.71
N SER A 20 6.40 59.22 -29.48
CA SER A 20 7.30 58.51 -28.57
C SER A 20 6.77 58.52 -27.14
N GLN A 21 6.26 59.66 -26.66
CA GLN A 21 5.66 59.80 -25.34
C GLN A 21 4.43 58.89 -25.16
N ARG A 22 3.55 58.80 -26.17
CA ARG A 22 2.40 57.88 -26.12
C ARG A 22 2.85 56.42 -26.07
N ARG A 23 3.86 56.06 -26.87
CA ARG A 23 4.42 54.71 -26.88
C ARG A 23 5.05 54.35 -25.54
N ALA A 24 5.77 55.29 -24.92
CA ALA A 24 6.34 55.08 -23.58
C ALA A 24 5.24 54.80 -22.55
N SER A 25 4.18 55.61 -22.53
CA SER A 25 3.05 55.41 -21.61
C SER A 25 2.31 54.08 -21.83
N GLU A 26 2.19 53.63 -23.08
CA GLU A 26 1.59 52.33 -23.38
C GLU A 26 2.47 51.16 -22.90
N LEU A 27 3.79 51.27 -23.11
CA LEU A 27 4.74 50.27 -22.60
C LEU A 27 4.76 50.22 -21.07
N GLU A 28 4.64 51.37 -20.39
CA GLU A 28 4.53 51.42 -18.92
C GLU A 28 3.30 50.65 -18.42
N LYS A 29 2.14 50.83 -19.06
CA LYS A 29 0.92 50.07 -18.73
C LYS A 29 1.12 48.57 -18.95
N GLN A 30 1.69 48.18 -20.08
CA GLN A 30 1.97 46.78 -20.37
C GLN A 30 2.94 46.16 -19.36
N ILE A 31 3.94 46.92 -18.91
CA ILE A 31 4.86 46.47 -17.85
C ILE A 31 4.10 46.23 -16.54
N ASP A 32 3.19 47.14 -16.16
CA ASP A 32 2.42 46.99 -14.94
C ASP A 32 1.41 45.82 -15.03
N ASP A 33 0.76 45.63 -16.18
CA ASP A 33 -0.11 44.49 -16.44
C ASP A 33 0.66 43.16 -16.33
N LEU A 34 1.81 43.06 -17.00
CA LEU A 34 2.67 41.88 -16.96
C LEU A 34 3.20 41.59 -15.53
N ARG A 35 3.51 42.63 -14.75
CA ARG A 35 3.88 42.47 -13.34
C ARG A 35 2.73 41.89 -12.51
N GLY A 36 1.51 42.34 -12.78
CA GLY A 36 0.29 41.78 -12.16
C GLY A 36 0.11 40.30 -12.51
N GLU A 37 0.23 39.94 -13.78
CA GLU A 37 0.15 38.56 -14.25
C GLU A 37 1.22 37.67 -13.61
N ILE A 38 2.48 38.14 -13.54
CA ILE A 38 3.58 37.42 -12.87
C ILE A 38 3.23 37.15 -11.42
N ALA A 39 2.75 38.15 -10.67
CA ALA A 39 2.41 37.97 -9.25
C ALA A 39 1.30 36.92 -9.04
N VAL A 40 0.29 36.90 -9.92
CA VAL A 40 -0.79 35.89 -9.86
C VAL A 40 -0.26 34.48 -10.18
N LEU A 41 0.61 34.37 -11.19
CA LEU A 41 1.22 33.09 -11.55
C LEU A 41 2.13 32.57 -10.43
N GLU A 42 2.94 33.44 -9.82
CA GLU A 42 3.79 33.08 -8.68
C GLU A 42 2.96 32.58 -7.49
N ALA A 43 1.88 33.27 -7.15
CA ALA A 43 0.98 32.83 -6.08
C ALA A 43 0.31 31.48 -6.39
N THR A 44 -0.08 31.26 -7.64
CA THR A 44 -0.68 30.00 -8.10
C THR A 44 0.32 28.84 -8.05
N VAL A 45 1.56 29.08 -8.50
CA VAL A 45 2.64 28.09 -8.41
C VAL A 45 2.92 27.74 -6.94
N GLN A 46 2.97 28.73 -6.06
CA GLN A 46 3.20 28.49 -4.63
C GLN A 46 2.08 27.65 -4.01
N ASN A 47 0.82 27.97 -4.29
CA ASN A 47 -0.31 27.18 -3.80
C ASN A 47 -0.25 25.73 -4.29
N ASN A 48 -0.01 25.52 -5.58
CA ASN A 48 0.12 24.17 -6.16
C ASN A 48 1.29 23.38 -5.55
N GLN A 49 2.38 24.04 -5.20
CA GLN A 49 3.52 23.40 -4.53
C GLN A 49 3.16 22.97 -3.11
N ASP A 50 2.42 23.77 -2.37
CA ASP A 50 1.97 23.46 -1.01
C ASP A 50 0.94 22.32 -1.03
N GLU A 51 -0.03 22.34 -1.94
CA GLU A 51 -0.98 21.24 -2.15
C GLU A 51 -0.26 19.94 -2.50
N ARG A 52 0.72 19.99 -3.43
CA ARG A 52 1.53 18.83 -3.78
C ARG A 52 2.28 18.26 -2.58
N ARG A 53 2.82 19.12 -1.70
CA ARG A 53 3.55 18.69 -0.49
C ARG A 53 2.62 17.92 0.46
N VAL A 54 1.42 18.43 0.70
CA VAL A 54 0.41 17.79 1.57
C VAL A 54 -0.04 16.45 0.99
N LEU A 55 -0.29 16.38 -0.32
CA LEU A 55 -0.69 15.13 -0.99
C LEU A 55 0.42 14.08 -0.91
N LEU A 56 1.68 14.48 -1.09
CA LEU A 56 2.82 13.57 -1.01
C LEU A 56 2.99 13.02 0.41
N GLU A 57 2.89 13.86 1.44
CA GLU A 57 2.96 13.43 2.83
C GLU A 57 1.86 12.42 3.18
N ARG A 58 0.63 12.67 2.71
CA ARG A 58 -0.49 11.73 2.85
C ARG A 58 -0.22 10.41 2.13
N CYS A 59 0.37 10.44 0.94
CA CYS A 59 0.74 9.24 0.17
C CYS A 59 1.75 8.39 0.94
N LEU A 60 2.84 9.01 1.40
CA LEU A 60 3.89 8.34 2.18
C LEU A 60 3.34 7.72 3.47
N LYS A 61 2.44 8.43 4.16
CA LYS A 61 1.77 7.89 5.35
C LYS A 61 0.92 6.66 5.01
N SER A 62 0.14 6.73 3.93
CA SER A 62 -0.67 5.60 3.45
C SER A 62 0.18 4.39 3.04
N GLU A 63 1.31 4.62 2.37
CA GLU A 63 2.25 3.55 2.00
C GLU A 63 2.81 2.86 3.24
N GLY A 64 3.24 3.62 4.25
CA GLY A 64 3.72 3.06 5.52
C GLY A 64 2.64 2.32 6.31
N GLU A 65 1.36 2.70 6.18
CA GLU A 65 0.24 1.95 6.77
C GLU A 65 -0.01 0.63 6.02
N ILE A 66 0.11 0.63 4.69
CA ILE A 66 -0.01 -0.58 3.86
C ILE A 66 1.06 -1.60 4.25
N GLU A 67 2.33 -1.19 4.37
CA GLU A 67 3.42 -2.09 4.77
C GLU A 67 3.17 -2.73 6.15
N LYS A 68 2.71 -1.93 7.12
CA LYS A 68 2.35 -2.42 8.46
C LYS A 68 1.21 -3.44 8.40
N LEU A 69 0.19 -3.19 7.58
CA LEU A 69 -0.94 -4.10 7.41
C LEU A 69 -0.51 -5.39 6.72
N GLN A 70 0.34 -5.32 5.70
CA GLN A 70 0.89 -6.50 5.02
C GLN A 70 1.67 -7.40 6.00
N SER A 71 2.53 -6.83 6.83
CA SER A 71 3.24 -7.58 7.88
C SER A 71 2.26 -8.28 8.85
N LYS A 72 1.23 -7.55 9.31
CA LYS A 72 0.22 -8.11 10.22
C LYS A 72 -0.57 -9.25 9.57
N VAL A 73 -0.91 -9.14 8.29
CA VAL A 73 -1.62 -10.19 7.55
C VAL A 73 -0.75 -11.45 7.42
N MET A 74 0.54 -11.29 7.13
CA MET A 74 1.47 -12.42 7.07
C MET A 74 1.57 -13.14 8.43
N ASP A 75 1.72 -12.39 9.52
CA ASP A 75 1.81 -12.96 10.87
C ASP A 75 0.50 -13.66 11.28
N ALA A 76 -0.64 -13.04 10.99
CA ALA A 76 -1.95 -13.62 11.28
C ALA A 76 -2.17 -14.91 10.49
N ARG A 77 -1.75 -14.94 9.22
CA ARG A 77 -1.85 -16.14 8.38
C ARG A 77 -0.99 -17.28 8.92
N ARG A 78 0.25 -17.00 9.32
CA ARG A 78 1.12 -18.01 9.94
C ARG A 78 0.48 -18.59 11.21
N LYS A 79 -0.06 -17.73 12.08
CA LYS A 79 -0.75 -18.18 13.30
C LYS A 79 -1.99 -19.03 12.98
N LEU A 80 -2.73 -18.67 11.93
CA LEU A 80 -3.88 -19.46 11.49
C LEU A 80 -3.46 -20.84 10.99
N ASP A 81 -2.39 -20.91 10.20
CA ASP A 81 -1.86 -22.18 9.70
C ASP A 81 -1.37 -23.08 10.86
N ASP A 82 -0.62 -22.52 11.80
CA ASP A 82 -0.12 -23.23 12.99
C ASP A 82 -1.26 -23.77 13.86
N THR A 83 -2.29 -22.95 14.13
CA THR A 83 -3.45 -23.35 14.93
C THR A 83 -4.34 -24.37 14.20
N THR A 84 -4.46 -24.26 12.88
CA THR A 84 -5.18 -25.24 12.06
C THR A 84 -4.48 -26.59 12.08
N ALA A 85 -3.15 -26.62 11.96
CA ALA A 85 -2.37 -27.85 12.05
C ALA A 85 -2.51 -28.51 13.43
N ALA A 86 -2.41 -27.72 14.52
CA ALA A 86 -2.61 -28.22 15.87
C ALA A 86 -4.01 -28.81 16.09
N MET A 87 -5.05 -28.14 15.57
CA MET A 87 -6.43 -28.64 15.65
C MET A 87 -6.61 -29.98 14.91
N GLN A 88 -6.00 -30.13 13.73
CA GLN A 88 -6.05 -31.39 12.98
C GLN A 88 -5.39 -32.54 13.75
N GLU A 89 -4.25 -32.29 14.38
CA GLU A 89 -3.54 -33.32 15.15
C GLU A 89 -4.33 -33.73 16.40
N LEU A 90 -4.89 -32.77 17.14
CA LEU A 90 -5.80 -33.06 18.24
C LEU A 90 -7.03 -33.87 17.79
N GLY A 91 -7.55 -33.59 16.60
CA GLY A 91 -8.63 -34.38 16.00
C GLY A 91 -8.23 -35.84 15.78
N ARG A 92 -7.03 -36.08 15.25
CA ARG A 92 -6.48 -37.44 15.05
C ARG A 92 -6.25 -38.16 16.37
N GLU A 93 -5.63 -37.50 17.34
CA GLU A 93 -5.38 -38.06 18.67
C GLU A 93 -6.68 -38.43 19.37
N ASN A 94 -7.68 -37.54 19.34
CA ASN A 94 -8.99 -37.79 19.92
C ASN A 94 -9.67 -39.01 19.28
N GLN A 95 -9.63 -39.12 17.95
CA GLN A 95 -10.15 -40.30 17.25
C GLN A 95 -9.41 -41.58 17.65
N SER A 96 -8.07 -41.53 17.75
CA SER A 96 -7.25 -42.67 18.19
C SER A 96 -7.64 -43.12 19.60
N LEU A 97 -7.84 -42.17 20.52
CA LEU A 97 -8.26 -42.44 21.89
C LEU A 97 -9.65 -43.06 21.94
N GLN A 98 -10.62 -42.54 21.15
CA GLN A 98 -11.96 -43.12 21.07
C GLN A 98 -11.94 -44.57 20.58
N ILE A 99 -11.13 -44.88 19.56
CA ILE A 99 -10.97 -46.25 19.06
C ILE A 99 -10.39 -47.15 20.16
N LYS A 100 -9.30 -46.74 20.81
CA LYS A 100 -8.66 -47.49 21.89
C LYS A 100 -9.61 -47.73 23.07
N HIS A 101 -10.39 -46.72 23.43
CA HIS A 101 -11.39 -46.81 24.49
C HIS A 101 -12.50 -47.82 24.13
N THR A 102 -13.05 -47.74 22.92
CA THR A 102 -14.06 -48.70 22.43
C THR A 102 -13.51 -50.13 22.36
N GLN A 103 -12.28 -50.32 21.89
CA GLN A 103 -11.62 -51.63 21.90
C GLN A 103 -11.47 -52.18 23.32
N ALA A 104 -11.09 -51.34 24.28
CA ALA A 104 -10.96 -51.73 25.68
C ALA A 104 -12.29 -52.16 26.29
N LEU A 105 -13.37 -51.42 26.02
CA LEU A 105 -14.72 -51.75 26.50
C LEU A 105 -15.27 -53.06 25.91
N ASN A 106 -14.90 -53.39 24.67
CA ASN A 106 -15.38 -54.58 23.98
C ASN A 106 -14.53 -55.84 24.24
N ARG A 107 -13.50 -55.76 25.09
CA ARG A 107 -12.67 -56.93 25.44
C ARG A 107 -13.50 -58.01 26.14
N LYS A 108 -13.37 -59.24 25.65
CA LYS A 108 -13.98 -60.45 26.22
C LYS A 108 -12.91 -61.53 26.31
N TRP A 109 -13.15 -62.53 27.16
CA TRP A 109 -12.36 -63.75 27.16
C TRP A 109 -12.53 -64.45 25.81
N ALA A 110 -11.42 -64.72 25.13
CA ALA A 110 -11.41 -65.48 23.89
C ALA A 110 -11.59 -66.97 24.20
N GLU A 111 -12.25 -67.70 23.31
CA GLU A 111 -12.39 -69.15 23.44
C GLU A 111 -11.11 -69.86 23.01
N ASP A 112 -10.72 -70.93 23.72
CA ASP A 112 -9.48 -71.67 23.46
C ASP A 112 -9.36 -72.17 22.01
N ASN A 113 -10.48 -72.52 21.38
CA ASN A 113 -10.51 -73.02 20.01
C ASN A 113 -10.26 -71.92 18.95
N GLU A 114 -10.52 -70.65 19.29
CA GLU A 114 -10.33 -69.51 18.37
C GLU A 114 -8.88 -69.01 18.33
N VAL A 115 -8.07 -69.37 19.33
CA VAL A 115 -6.69 -68.86 19.49
C VAL A 115 -5.70 -70.03 19.55
N GLN A 116 -5.07 -70.36 18.41
CA GLN A 116 -4.13 -71.48 18.27
C GLN A 116 -2.66 -71.12 18.59
N ASN A 117 -2.39 -69.83 18.79
CA ASN A 117 -1.06 -69.26 18.96
C ASN A 117 -1.09 -68.15 20.00
N CYS A 118 -0.01 -67.99 20.77
CA CYS A 118 0.15 -66.84 21.66
C CYS A 118 0.04 -65.54 20.85
N MET A 119 -0.96 -64.70 21.16
CA MET A 119 -1.17 -63.42 20.45
C MET A 119 -0.08 -62.37 20.70
N ALA A 120 0.88 -62.62 21.59
CA ALA A 120 2.03 -61.74 21.85
C ALA A 120 3.30 -62.17 21.11
N CYS A 121 3.67 -63.46 21.16
CA CYS A 121 4.92 -63.97 20.58
C CYS A 121 4.74 -64.92 19.40
N GLY A 122 3.50 -65.25 19.02
CA GLY A 122 3.16 -66.08 17.86
C GLY A 122 3.38 -67.58 18.05
N LYS A 123 3.90 -68.04 19.19
CA LYS A 123 4.19 -69.47 19.42
C LYS A 123 2.90 -70.30 19.45
N ASN A 124 2.86 -71.42 18.71
CA ASN A 124 1.73 -72.34 18.71
C ASN A 124 1.51 -72.96 20.09
N PHE A 125 0.25 -73.02 20.50
CA PHE A 125 -0.12 -73.82 21.66
C PHE A 125 -0.04 -75.31 21.33
N SER A 126 0.33 -76.10 22.33
CA SER A 126 0.42 -77.55 22.24
C SER A 126 0.30 -78.14 23.64
N VAL A 127 0.36 -79.47 23.75
CA VAL A 127 0.27 -80.16 25.05
C VAL A 127 1.32 -79.67 26.07
N THR A 128 2.48 -79.19 25.60
CA THR A 128 3.57 -78.69 26.46
C THR A 128 3.69 -77.18 26.50
N ILE A 129 2.93 -76.44 25.68
CA ILE A 129 3.01 -74.99 25.53
C ILE A 129 1.59 -74.44 25.67
N ARG A 130 1.28 -73.88 26.84
CA ARG A 130 0.07 -73.11 27.12
C ARG A 130 0.32 -71.62 26.94
#